data_AF-A0A6A3IWQ4-F1
#
_entry.id   AF-A0A6A3IWQ4-F1
#
_cell.length_a   1.000
_cell.length_b   1.000
_cell.length_c   1.000
_cell.angle_alpha   90.00
_cell.angle_beta   90.00
_cell.angle_gamma   90.00
#
_symmetry.space_group_name_H-M   'P 1'
#
loop_
_entity.id
_entity.type
_entity.pdbx_description
1 polymer ?
#
loop_
_entity_poly.entity_id
_entity_poly.type
_entity_poly.pdbx_seq_one_letter_code
_entity_poly.pdbx_strand_id
1 'polypeptide(L)'
;MAETAEISRPMVGASGAPVSGSTYRNSEYTREAMESSRLTDSGGQREGSLYGYGPNGQRQTEMKLTAVEPDLGAAPERSKDYKGRIRTWPGLLLLLAVVAGAVAAITINAMDVQDQMTANAARYENAAQNKRKIKDGMTDDSVIISDDGQVGNPKSYPDMGCELPDYQSKKGQIYAVAKNGTEVPVGIKGLNWFGMETGLAIPFGLWENMDNGTSVYEIAAFLARNKFNSVRLPVCIKNILKDTAPDKSLINLNTNRAVNITSYMTTIQSIVEALGYRHITVMISLHTLDPKTSGGAWYSEKLGVSEDDFLSAVDTLTKNLCNSKYW
;
A
#
# COMPACT_ATOMS: atom_id res chain seq x y z
N MET A 1 44.29 27.05 15.45
CA MET A 1 43.56 27.89 14.48
C MET A 1 42.11 27.46 14.58
N ALA A 2 41.29 28.33 15.14
CA ALA A 2 39.90 28.08 15.46
C ALA A 2 39.04 28.52 14.28
N GLU A 3 38.15 27.65 13.82
CA GLU A 3 37.13 28.01 12.84
C GLU A 3 35.75 27.91 13.51
N THR A 4 35.03 29.00 13.36
CA THR A 4 33.91 29.46 14.18
C THR A 4 32.60 28.82 13.77
N ALA A 5 31.86 28.32 14.76
CA ALA A 5 30.47 27.91 14.64
C ALA A 5 29.55 29.14 14.54
N GLU A 6 28.70 29.19 13.52
CA GLU A 6 27.67 30.22 13.40
C GLU A 6 26.36 29.73 14.02
N ILE A 7 26.00 30.37 15.13
CA ILE A 7 24.79 30.13 15.92
C ILE A 7 23.82 31.25 15.56
N SER A 8 22.71 30.94 14.89
CA SER A 8 21.56 31.85 14.81
C SER A 8 20.51 31.47 15.83
N ARG A 9 20.21 32.41 16.72
CA ARG A 9 19.15 32.36 17.74
C ARG A 9 18.11 33.46 17.48
N PRO A 10 16.90 33.31 18.06
CA PRO A 10 15.65 33.77 17.47
C PRO A 10 15.21 35.16 17.94
N MET A 11 14.34 35.80 17.16
CA MET A 11 13.61 37.01 17.58
C MET A 11 12.38 36.61 18.39
N VAL A 12 12.32 37.13 19.62
CA VAL A 12 11.21 37.05 20.56
C VAL A 12 10.31 38.28 20.38
N GLY A 13 9.00 38.07 20.29
CA GLY A 13 7.97 39.06 20.51
C GLY A 13 6.85 38.43 21.34
N ALA A 14 6.66 38.95 22.56
CA ALA A 14 5.87 38.36 23.64
C ALA A 14 4.38 38.69 23.59
N SER A 15 3.52 37.76 24.01
CA SER A 15 2.51 37.96 25.09
C SER A 15 1.60 36.73 25.31
N GLY A 16 1.46 36.33 26.59
CA GLY A 16 0.20 35.86 27.22
C GLY A 16 -0.42 34.51 26.85
N ALA A 17 -0.37 33.54 27.77
CA ALA A 17 -1.03 32.21 27.75
C ALA A 17 -2.55 32.26 28.10
N PRO A 18 -3.32 31.15 28.28
CA PRO A 18 -3.30 29.79 27.71
C PRO A 18 -4.71 29.22 27.29
N VAL A 19 -4.73 27.95 26.83
CA VAL A 19 -5.84 26.95 26.81
C VAL A 19 -6.94 27.07 25.74
N SER A 20 -7.03 26.07 24.82
CA SER A 20 -8.06 25.01 24.86
C SER A 20 -8.29 24.36 23.48
N GLY A 21 -8.28 23.03 23.45
CA GLY A 21 -9.31 22.25 22.76
C GLY A 21 -9.22 22.02 21.24
N SER A 22 -9.02 20.75 20.90
CA SER A 22 -9.86 20.01 19.93
C SER A 22 -9.58 20.17 18.42
N THR A 23 -9.00 19.09 17.89
CA THR A 23 -9.47 18.32 16.72
C THR A 23 -9.32 18.92 15.33
N TYR A 24 -8.26 18.50 14.64
CA TYR A 24 -8.20 18.51 13.18
C TYR A 24 -9.07 17.38 12.61
N ARG A 25 -10.12 17.74 11.88
CA ARG A 25 -10.87 16.85 10.99
C ARG A 25 -11.14 17.56 9.66
N ASN A 26 -10.57 16.95 8.61
CA ASN A 26 -11.00 16.85 7.22
C ASN A 26 -11.80 18.01 6.60
N SER A 27 -11.18 18.69 5.63
CA SER A 27 -11.89 19.44 4.60
C SER A 27 -12.46 18.48 3.55
N GLU A 28 -13.70 18.03 3.79
CA GLU A 28 -14.59 17.53 2.73
C GLU A 28 -15.09 18.72 1.89
N TYR A 29 -14.98 18.57 0.58
CA TYR A 29 -15.47 19.53 -0.40
C TYR A 29 -17.00 19.53 -0.39
N THR A 30 -17.58 20.64 0.07
CA THR A 30 -19.02 20.83 0.21
C THR A 30 -19.69 20.94 -1.15
N ARG A 31 -20.65 20.05 -1.41
CA ARG A 31 -21.65 20.16 -2.47
C ARG A 31 -23.00 20.24 -1.76
N GLU A 32 -23.62 21.42 -1.76
CA GLU A 32 -25.08 21.67 -1.58
C GLU A 32 -25.30 23.19 -1.63
N ALA A 33 -25.98 23.68 -2.67
CA ALA A 33 -27.41 23.96 -2.67
C ALA A 33 -27.74 25.29 -1.97
N MET A 34 -27.94 26.34 -2.77
CA MET A 34 -28.57 27.58 -2.32
C MET A 34 -29.65 27.98 -3.35
N GLU A 35 -30.81 27.36 -3.20
CA GLU A 35 -32.13 27.96 -3.45
C GLU A 35 -32.62 28.49 -2.09
N SER A 36 -33.37 29.57 -1.92
CA SER A 36 -34.15 30.37 -2.86
C SER A 36 -34.35 31.77 -2.25
N SER A 37 -34.69 32.74 -3.09
CA SER A 37 -35.61 33.81 -2.70
C SER A 37 -36.54 34.05 -3.88
N ARG A 38 -37.79 33.66 -3.65
CA ARG A 38 -38.96 33.69 -4.53
C ARG A 38 -39.37 35.10 -4.96
N LEU A 39 -40.03 35.17 -6.13
CA LEU A 39 -41.42 35.59 -6.38
C LEU A 39 -41.69 35.39 -7.89
N THR A 40 -42.39 34.31 -8.30
CA THR A 40 -43.81 34.28 -8.76
C THR A 40 -44.15 35.33 -9.83
N ASP A 41 -44.82 35.07 -10.95
CA ASP A 41 -45.50 33.92 -11.54
C ASP A 41 -45.96 34.35 -12.97
N SER A 42 -46.23 33.36 -13.83
CA SER A 42 -47.14 33.39 -14.98
C SER A 42 -46.81 34.19 -16.26
N GLY A 43 -46.54 33.42 -17.33
CA GLY A 43 -47.37 33.40 -18.54
C GLY A 43 -47.03 34.35 -19.70
N GLY A 44 -47.05 33.81 -20.92
CA GLY A 44 -47.47 34.57 -22.11
C GLY A 44 -46.51 34.61 -23.30
N GLN A 45 -46.98 34.04 -24.41
CA GLN A 45 -46.46 34.13 -25.76
C GLN A 45 -46.13 35.57 -26.21
N ARG A 46 -45.09 35.73 -27.03
CA ARG A 46 -44.78 36.99 -27.72
C ARG A 46 -45.23 36.92 -29.19
N GLU A 47 -46.21 37.76 -29.52
CA GLU A 47 -46.44 38.28 -30.88
C GLU A 47 -46.63 39.81 -30.84
N GLY A 48 -45.97 40.49 -31.78
CA GLY A 48 -46.28 41.83 -32.33
C GLY A 48 -46.03 43.03 -31.42
N SER A 49 -45.71 44.24 -31.90
CA SER A 49 -45.43 44.81 -33.23
C SER A 49 -45.31 46.32 -32.97
N LEU A 50 -44.36 47.08 -33.57
CA LEU A 50 -44.65 48.43 -34.13
C LEU A 50 -43.44 49.10 -34.84
N TYR A 51 -43.64 49.29 -36.14
CA TYR A 51 -43.34 50.44 -37.01
C TYR A 51 -42.21 51.45 -36.70
N GLY A 52 -41.45 51.78 -37.76
CA GLY A 52 -40.71 53.05 -37.86
C GLY A 52 -39.78 53.14 -39.06
N TYR A 53 -40.30 53.63 -40.19
CA TYR A 53 -39.66 53.83 -41.49
C TYR A 53 -38.66 55.01 -41.47
N GLY A 54 -37.51 54.88 -42.14
CA GLY A 54 -36.55 55.96 -42.38
C GLY A 54 -35.51 55.56 -43.45
N PRO A 55 -35.30 56.34 -44.53
CA PRO A 55 -34.84 55.83 -45.82
C PRO A 55 -33.32 55.94 -46.02
N ASN A 56 -32.81 55.19 -47.01
CA ASN A 56 -31.45 55.23 -47.53
C ASN A 56 -30.38 54.46 -46.74
N GLY A 57 -30.40 53.14 -46.90
CA GLY A 57 -29.23 52.28 -46.69
C GLY A 57 -29.30 51.15 -47.71
N GLN A 58 -28.73 51.39 -48.89
CA GLN A 58 -28.66 50.43 -49.99
C GLN A 58 -28.15 49.07 -49.47
N ARG A 59 -29.01 48.05 -49.50
CA ARG A 59 -28.55 46.66 -49.43
C ARG A 59 -27.76 46.40 -50.70
N GLN A 60 -26.44 46.43 -50.56
CA GLN A 60 -25.52 46.09 -51.63
C GLN A 60 -25.67 44.60 -51.98
N THR A 61 -25.97 44.38 -53.25
CA THR A 61 -25.72 43.19 -54.07
C THR A 61 -26.46 41.90 -53.69
N GLU A 62 -27.75 41.82 -54.03
CA GLU A 62 -28.23 40.58 -54.66
C GLU A 62 -27.54 40.43 -56.01
N MET A 63 -26.50 39.60 -56.09
CA MET A 63 -25.99 39.15 -57.38
C MET A 63 -27.00 38.17 -57.98
N LYS A 64 -27.93 38.69 -58.78
CA LYS A 64 -28.73 37.87 -59.70
C LYS A 64 -27.78 37.40 -60.80
N LEU A 65 -27.21 36.20 -60.60
CA LEU A 65 -26.46 35.47 -61.62
C LEU A 65 -27.39 35.24 -62.81
N THR A 66 -27.25 36.07 -63.83
CA THR A 66 -27.82 35.80 -65.15
C THR A 66 -26.94 34.71 -65.74
N ALA A 67 -27.47 33.49 -65.84
CA ALA A 67 -26.83 32.47 -66.64
C ALA A 67 -26.77 33.01 -68.07
N VAL A 68 -25.55 33.30 -68.54
CA VAL A 68 -25.31 33.58 -69.95
C VAL A 68 -25.78 32.34 -70.70
N GLU A 69 -26.77 32.50 -71.57
CA GLU A 69 -27.23 31.41 -72.43
C GLU A 69 -26.03 30.90 -73.26
N PRO A 70 -25.84 29.58 -73.34
CA PRO A 70 -24.67 29.03 -74.02
C PRO A 70 -24.73 29.36 -75.50
N ASP A 71 -23.60 29.84 -76.02
CA ASP A 71 -23.40 30.05 -77.45
C ASP A 71 -23.74 28.74 -78.21
N LEU A 72 -24.63 28.85 -79.20
CA LEU A 72 -25.19 27.71 -79.96
C LEU A 72 -24.08 27.01 -80.75
N GLY A 73 -23.34 26.12 -80.07
CA GLY A 73 -22.23 25.35 -80.64
C GLY A 73 -21.12 24.95 -79.67
N ALA A 74 -21.13 25.41 -78.42
CA ALA A 74 -20.11 25.02 -77.44
C ALA A 74 -20.33 23.59 -76.91
N ALA A 75 -19.28 22.77 -76.89
CA ALA A 75 -19.33 21.40 -76.39
C ALA A 75 -19.74 21.36 -74.90
N PRO A 76 -20.49 20.33 -74.45
CA PRO A 76 -20.93 20.23 -73.06
C PRO A 76 -19.73 20.20 -72.11
N GLU A 77 -19.74 21.07 -71.09
CA GLU A 77 -18.73 21.06 -70.03
C GLU A 77 -18.62 19.65 -69.44
N ARG A 78 -17.41 19.10 -69.40
CA ARG A 78 -17.17 17.78 -68.82
C ARG A 78 -16.87 17.96 -67.34
N SER A 79 -17.16 16.95 -66.52
CA SER A 79 -16.87 16.96 -65.07
C SER A 79 -15.40 17.25 -64.69
N LYS A 80 -14.49 17.22 -65.67
CA LYS A 80 -13.06 17.57 -65.58
C LYS A 80 -12.80 19.08 -65.58
N ASP A 81 -13.76 19.87 -66.04
CA ASP A 81 -13.69 21.33 -66.13
C ASP A 81 -14.11 21.99 -64.81
N TYR A 82 -14.81 21.24 -63.94
CA TYR A 82 -15.04 21.62 -62.54
C TYR A 82 -13.76 21.43 -61.71
N LYS A 83 -12.85 22.40 -61.80
CA LYS A 83 -11.77 22.55 -60.82
C LYS A 83 -12.32 23.25 -59.59
N GLY A 84 -13.22 22.56 -58.87
CA GLY A 84 -13.61 22.93 -57.53
C GLY A 84 -12.36 23.21 -56.71
N ARG A 85 -12.31 24.37 -56.05
CA ARG A 85 -11.16 24.83 -55.28
C ARG A 85 -10.97 23.94 -54.03
N ILE A 86 -10.53 22.70 -54.20
CA ILE A 86 -9.95 21.87 -53.14
C ILE A 86 -8.53 22.41 -52.93
N ARG A 87 -8.43 23.60 -52.36
CA ARG A 87 -7.18 24.29 -52.08
C ARG A 87 -7.12 24.64 -50.59
N THR A 88 -7.37 23.64 -49.75
CA THR A 88 -7.32 23.74 -48.27
C THR A 88 -6.16 22.93 -47.67
N TRP A 89 -5.28 22.34 -48.48
CA TRP A 89 -4.07 21.64 -48.02
C TRP A 89 -3.26 22.38 -46.96
N PRO A 90 -2.92 23.68 -47.09
CA PRO A 90 -2.16 24.37 -46.06
C PRO A 90 -2.94 24.54 -44.74
N GLY A 91 -4.26 24.76 -44.80
CA GLY A 91 -5.10 24.86 -43.60
C GLY A 91 -5.32 23.52 -42.90
N LEU A 92 -5.48 22.44 -43.68
CA LEU A 92 -5.60 21.08 -43.15
C LEU A 92 -4.28 20.60 -42.53
N LEU A 93 -3.14 20.89 -43.16
CA LEU A 93 -1.82 20.58 -42.60
C LEU A 93 -1.55 21.37 -41.32
N LEU A 94 -1.93 22.65 -41.26
CA LEU A 94 -1.84 23.44 -40.04
C LEU A 94 -2.74 22.89 -38.93
N LEU A 95 -3.98 22.50 -39.24
CA LEU A 95 -4.87 21.87 -38.28
C LEU A 95 -4.29 20.54 -37.77
N LEU A 96 -3.75 19.69 -38.64
CA LEU A 96 -3.07 18.46 -38.24
C LEU A 96 -1.83 18.73 -37.37
N ALA A 97 -1.04 19.75 -37.69
CA ALA A 97 0.10 20.15 -36.87
C ALA A 97 -0.33 20.66 -35.48
N VAL A 98 -1.42 21.44 -35.40
CA VAL A 98 -1.99 21.90 -34.13
C VAL A 98 -2.52 20.73 -33.30
N VAL A 99 -3.25 19.79 -33.92
CA VAL A 99 -3.75 18.59 -33.23
C VAL A 99 -2.59 17.71 -32.76
N ALA A 100 -1.57 17.48 -33.59
CA ALA A 100 -0.38 16.73 -33.20
C ALA A 100 0.38 17.42 -32.06
N GLY A 101 0.54 18.75 -32.12
CA GLY A 101 1.13 19.56 -31.05
C GLY A 101 0.33 19.52 -29.75
N ALA A 102 -1.01 19.57 -29.84
CA ALA A 102 -1.89 19.45 -28.68
C ALA A 102 -1.81 18.06 -28.05
N VAL A 103 -1.82 16.98 -28.86
CA VAL A 103 -1.64 15.61 -28.37
C VAL A 103 -0.28 15.46 -27.69
N ALA A 104 0.80 15.93 -28.32
CA ALA A 104 2.14 15.90 -27.73
C ALA A 104 2.19 16.66 -26.39
N ALA A 105 1.64 17.88 -26.34
CA ALA A 105 1.58 18.66 -25.11
C ALA A 105 0.78 17.96 -24.00
N ILE A 106 -0.39 17.41 -24.32
CA ILE A 106 -1.21 16.66 -23.35
C ILE A 106 -0.44 15.44 -22.84
N THR A 107 0.24 14.69 -23.72
CA THR A 107 1.01 13.51 -23.30
C THR A 107 2.19 13.88 -22.39
N ILE A 108 2.93 14.95 -22.68
CA ILE A 108 4.06 15.40 -21.85
C ILE A 108 3.56 15.87 -20.48
N ASN A 109 2.49 16.68 -20.44
CA ASN A 109 1.91 17.12 -19.17
C ASN A 109 1.33 15.94 -18.37
N ALA A 110 0.73 14.96 -19.05
CA ALA A 110 0.22 13.76 -18.39
C ALA A 110 1.36 12.91 -17.79
N MET A 111 2.50 12.80 -18.49
CA MET A 111 3.69 12.13 -17.97
C MET A 111 4.27 12.86 -16.75
N ASP A 112 4.42 14.18 -16.81
CA ASP A 112 4.93 14.96 -15.66
C ASP A 112 3.99 14.87 -14.44
N VAL A 113 2.68 14.96 -14.65
CA VAL A 113 1.69 14.74 -13.57
C VAL A 113 1.82 13.33 -13.01
N GLN A 114 1.97 12.31 -13.85
CA GLN A 114 2.14 10.93 -13.39
C GLN A 114 3.42 10.75 -12.56
N ASP A 115 4.54 11.35 -12.99
CA ASP A 115 5.82 11.31 -12.27
C ASP A 115 5.70 12.05 -10.92
N GLN A 116 5.00 13.17 -10.86
CA GLN A 116 4.74 13.89 -9.60
C GLN A 116 3.83 13.09 -8.66
N MET A 117 2.79 12.45 -9.18
CA MET A 117 1.87 11.63 -8.38
C MET A 117 2.59 10.41 -7.79
N THR A 118 3.42 9.73 -8.58
CA THR A 118 4.23 8.60 -8.10
C THR A 118 5.25 9.02 -7.05
N ALA A 119 5.93 10.16 -7.24
CA ALA A 119 6.84 10.72 -6.25
C ALA A 119 6.12 11.10 -4.93
N ASN A 120 4.93 11.69 -5.01
CA ASN A 120 4.13 12.04 -3.84
C ASN A 120 3.64 10.81 -3.08
N ALA A 121 3.18 9.78 -3.80
CA ALA A 121 2.79 8.50 -3.21
C ALA A 121 3.98 7.84 -2.49
N ALA A 122 5.15 7.78 -3.13
CA ALA A 122 6.36 7.25 -2.50
C ALA A 122 6.77 8.04 -1.25
N ARG A 123 6.66 9.38 -1.26
CA ARG A 123 6.94 10.23 -0.08
C ARG A 123 5.97 9.93 1.06
N TYR A 124 4.68 9.78 0.77
CA TYR A 124 3.67 9.42 1.76
C TYR A 124 3.97 8.07 2.39
N GLU A 125 4.25 7.05 1.59
CA GLU A 125 4.52 5.69 2.08
C GLU A 125 5.81 5.62 2.91
N ASN A 126 6.87 6.31 2.50
CA ASN A 126 8.09 6.43 3.30
C ASN A 126 7.84 7.17 4.63
N ALA A 127 7.04 8.24 4.64
CA ALA A 127 6.68 8.93 5.88
C ALA A 127 5.82 8.06 6.80
N ALA A 128 4.87 7.32 6.25
CA ALA A 128 4.04 6.37 6.97
C ALA A 128 4.89 5.23 7.57
N GLN A 129 5.81 4.66 6.80
CA GLN A 129 6.74 3.63 7.31
C GLN A 129 7.63 4.19 8.43
N ASN A 130 8.21 5.39 8.25
CA ASN A 130 9.03 6.02 9.28
C ASN A 130 8.26 6.29 10.59
N LYS A 131 6.95 6.56 10.50
CA LYS A 131 6.09 6.71 11.70
C LYS A 131 5.88 5.38 12.42
N ARG A 132 5.74 4.28 11.69
CA ARG A 132 5.52 2.92 12.21
C ARG A 132 6.78 2.25 12.73
N LYS A 133 7.93 2.69 12.21
CA LYS A 133 9.25 2.15 12.55
C LYS A 133 9.56 2.25 14.04
N ILE A 134 10.09 1.18 14.63
CA ILE A 134 10.60 1.20 15.99
C ILE A 134 11.85 2.09 16.03
N LYS A 135 11.82 3.11 16.91
CA LYS A 135 12.87 4.12 17.04
C LYS A 135 14.08 3.55 17.79
N ASP A 136 14.91 2.81 17.09
CA ASP A 136 16.15 2.20 17.60
C ASP A 136 17.43 2.94 17.15
N GLY A 137 17.29 4.00 16.35
CA GLY A 137 18.41 4.80 15.84
C GLY A 137 19.20 4.13 14.70
N MET A 138 18.72 3.01 14.16
CA MET A 138 19.38 2.28 13.07
C MET A 138 18.63 2.43 11.75
N THR A 139 19.32 2.30 10.63
CA THR A 139 18.72 2.25 9.28
C THR A 139 18.43 0.81 8.86
N ASP A 140 17.51 0.65 7.92
CA ASP A 140 17.14 -0.66 7.38
C ASP A 140 17.50 -0.69 5.89
N ASP A 141 18.36 -1.63 5.50
CA ASP A 141 18.91 -1.71 4.15
C ASP A 141 18.13 -2.70 3.26
N SER A 142 17.16 -3.43 3.83
CA SER A 142 16.35 -4.44 3.12
C SER A 142 14.85 -4.18 3.26
N VAL A 143 14.46 -2.94 2.93
CA VAL A 143 13.06 -2.52 2.98
C VAL A 143 12.27 -3.09 1.80
N ILE A 144 11.18 -3.82 2.06
CA ILE A 144 10.30 -4.32 1.00
C ILE A 144 9.36 -3.21 0.54
N ILE A 145 9.28 -3.01 -0.77
CA ILE A 145 8.26 -2.19 -1.43
C ILE A 145 7.32 -3.14 -2.17
N SER A 146 6.04 -3.14 -1.79
CA SER A 146 5.03 -3.98 -2.44
C SER A 146 4.68 -3.45 -3.84
N ASP A 147 4.05 -4.30 -4.65
CA ASP A 147 3.47 -3.99 -5.97
C ASP A 147 2.56 -2.73 -6.00
N ASP A 148 1.88 -2.44 -4.89
CA ASP A 148 1.01 -1.27 -4.72
C ASP A 148 1.72 -0.04 -4.11
N GLY A 149 3.06 -0.09 -4.03
CA GLY A 149 3.89 1.00 -3.53
C GLY A 149 4.01 1.09 -2.01
N GLN A 150 3.31 0.25 -1.24
CA GLN A 150 3.43 0.28 0.22
C GLN A 150 4.83 -0.16 0.68
N VAL A 151 5.42 0.66 1.53
CA VAL A 151 6.76 0.46 2.07
C VAL A 151 6.67 -0.23 3.43
N GLY A 152 7.38 -1.35 3.60
CA GLY A 152 7.44 -2.10 4.85
C GLY A 152 6.10 -2.71 5.29
N ASN A 153 5.23 -3.07 4.34
CA ASN A 153 3.98 -3.78 4.58
C ASN A 153 3.63 -4.69 3.39
N PRO A 154 4.42 -5.76 3.16
CA PRO A 154 4.21 -6.61 1.99
C PRO A 154 2.90 -7.42 2.09
N LYS A 155 2.37 -7.84 0.94
CA LYS A 155 1.28 -8.83 0.85
C LYS A 155 1.76 -10.27 1.04
N SER A 156 3.05 -10.52 0.81
CA SER A 156 3.72 -11.81 1.00
C SER A 156 5.20 -11.57 1.24
N TYR A 157 5.83 -12.39 2.08
CA TYR A 157 7.28 -12.37 2.25
C TYR A 157 7.94 -13.16 1.12
N PRO A 158 9.08 -12.69 0.58
CA PRO A 158 9.80 -13.45 -0.42
C PRO A 158 10.41 -14.71 0.22
N ASP A 159 10.43 -15.80 -0.55
CA ASP A 159 11.15 -17.02 -0.18
C ASP A 159 12.66 -16.72 -0.19
N MET A 160 13.36 -17.13 0.86
CA MET A 160 14.81 -16.95 0.98
C MET A 160 15.60 -17.95 0.14
N GLY A 161 14.92 -18.98 -0.39
CA GLY A 161 15.56 -20.03 -1.18
C GLY A 161 16.58 -20.82 -0.37
N CYS A 162 16.44 -20.83 0.96
CA CYS A 162 17.35 -21.57 1.82
C CYS A 162 16.89 -23.03 1.94
N GLU A 163 17.84 -23.92 2.23
CA GLU A 163 17.50 -25.28 2.64
C GLU A 163 17.33 -25.37 4.15
N LEU A 164 16.33 -26.13 4.61
CA LEU A 164 16.19 -26.42 6.03
C LEU A 164 17.45 -27.16 6.54
N PRO A 165 18.23 -26.56 7.45
CA PRO A 165 19.47 -27.17 7.93
C PRO A 165 19.18 -28.29 8.93
N ASP A 166 20.06 -29.29 8.94
CA ASP A 166 20.08 -30.30 10.00
C ASP A 166 20.86 -29.74 11.20
N TYR A 167 20.15 -29.45 12.28
CA TYR A 167 20.76 -28.92 13.51
C TYR A 167 21.33 -30.04 14.36
N GLN A 168 22.66 -30.08 14.48
CA GLN A 168 23.37 -31.10 15.26
C GLN A 168 24.11 -30.49 16.44
N SER A 169 24.13 -31.20 17.57
CA SER A 169 24.94 -30.84 18.73
C SER A 169 26.31 -31.52 18.65
N LYS A 170 27.39 -30.73 18.62
CA LYS A 170 28.77 -31.23 18.59
C LYS A 170 29.62 -30.44 19.58
N LYS A 171 30.26 -31.14 20.52
CA LYS A 171 31.18 -30.55 21.51
C LYS A 171 30.59 -29.35 22.28
N GLY A 172 29.30 -29.40 22.62
CA GLY A 172 28.62 -28.34 23.35
C GLY A 172 28.21 -27.11 22.51
N GLN A 173 28.27 -27.21 21.19
CA GLN A 173 27.82 -26.18 20.25
C GLN A 173 26.76 -26.74 19.30
N ILE A 174 25.92 -25.86 18.78
CA ILE A 174 24.94 -26.19 17.73
C ILE A 174 25.59 -25.93 16.38
N TYR A 175 25.47 -26.87 15.47
CA TYR A 175 25.91 -26.76 14.08
C TYR A 175 24.70 -26.87 13.16
N ALA A 176 24.60 -25.95 12.19
CA ALA A 176 23.72 -26.11 11.03
C ALA A 176 24.50 -26.90 9.98
N VAL A 177 24.00 -28.09 9.63
CA VAL A 177 24.61 -28.97 8.64
C VAL A 177 23.76 -28.92 7.36
N ALA A 178 24.38 -28.45 6.30
CA ALA A 178 23.82 -28.41 4.95
C ALA A 178 23.80 -29.81 4.32
N LYS A 179 22.95 -30.04 3.31
CA LYS A 179 22.87 -31.32 2.60
C LYS A 179 24.18 -31.71 1.91
N ASN A 180 24.98 -30.72 1.51
CA ASN A 180 26.30 -30.93 0.92
C ASN A 180 27.40 -31.25 1.97
N GLY A 181 27.03 -31.35 3.26
CA GLY A 181 27.94 -31.62 4.37
C GLY A 181 28.66 -30.37 4.93
N THR A 182 28.35 -29.17 4.44
CA THR A 182 28.90 -27.93 5.01
C THR A 182 28.36 -27.74 6.41
N GLU A 183 29.26 -27.53 7.38
CA GLU A 183 28.90 -27.33 8.77
C GLU A 183 29.21 -25.91 9.21
N VAL A 184 28.22 -25.20 9.74
CA VAL A 184 28.38 -23.85 10.26
C VAL A 184 27.97 -23.83 11.73
N PRO A 185 28.86 -23.44 12.67
CA PRO A 185 28.48 -23.29 14.07
C PRO A 185 27.49 -22.11 14.22
N VAL A 186 26.43 -22.33 14.97
CA VAL A 186 25.35 -21.35 15.19
C VAL A 186 25.38 -20.87 16.63
N GLY A 187 25.55 -19.56 16.81
CA GLY A 187 25.31 -18.87 18.08
C GLY A 187 23.92 -18.26 18.08
N ILE A 188 23.16 -18.40 19.18
CA ILE A 188 21.79 -17.89 19.29
C ILE A 188 21.79 -16.59 20.11
N LYS A 189 21.54 -15.46 19.45
CA LYS A 189 21.09 -14.21 20.10
C LYS A 189 19.59 -14.10 19.89
N GLY A 190 18.85 -14.67 20.83
CA GLY A 190 17.40 -14.80 20.74
C GLY A 190 16.62 -13.90 21.70
N LEU A 191 15.32 -13.78 21.44
CA LEU A 191 14.34 -13.25 22.40
C LEU A 191 13.14 -14.17 22.52
N ASN A 192 12.25 -13.86 23.48
CA ASN A 192 10.96 -14.52 23.63
C ASN A 192 9.84 -13.62 23.12
N TRP A 193 8.97 -14.14 22.27
CA TRP A 193 7.78 -13.42 21.82
C TRP A 193 6.51 -14.19 22.21
N PHE A 194 5.93 -13.78 23.34
CA PHE A 194 4.78 -14.45 23.97
C PHE A 194 3.44 -13.95 23.46
N GLY A 195 2.39 -14.72 23.74
CA GLY A 195 0.98 -14.43 23.44
C GLY A 195 0.28 -15.61 22.76
N MET A 196 0.98 -16.37 21.92
CA MET A 196 0.38 -17.50 21.17
C MET A 196 0.01 -18.67 22.07
N GLU A 197 0.65 -18.83 23.22
CA GLU A 197 0.32 -19.83 24.23
C GLU A 197 -1.00 -19.53 24.98
N THR A 198 -1.53 -18.32 24.82
CA THR A 198 -2.71 -17.86 25.56
C THR A 198 -4.00 -18.13 24.78
N GLY A 199 -5.15 -17.75 25.35
CA GLY A 199 -6.46 -17.87 24.68
C GLY A 199 -6.60 -16.97 23.45
N LEU A 200 -5.68 -16.01 23.29
CA LEU A 200 -5.66 -15.06 22.19
C LEU A 200 -4.97 -15.62 20.94
N ALA A 201 -4.19 -16.69 21.11
CA ALA A 201 -3.61 -17.49 20.04
C ALA A 201 -2.74 -16.70 19.02
N ILE A 202 -2.22 -15.54 19.42
CA ILE A 202 -1.40 -14.66 18.58
C ILE A 202 -0.30 -13.99 19.42
N PRO A 203 0.89 -13.71 18.87
CA PRO A 203 1.88 -12.96 19.62
C PRO A 203 1.36 -11.56 19.92
N PHE A 204 1.67 -11.05 21.11
CA PHE A 204 1.23 -9.71 21.48
C PHE A 204 2.02 -8.63 20.76
N GLY A 205 1.33 -7.52 20.47
CA GLY A 205 1.88 -6.32 19.86
C GLY A 205 1.37 -6.06 18.44
N LEU A 206 0.67 -7.00 17.79
CA LEU A 206 0.33 -6.89 16.37
C LEU A 206 -0.88 -6.01 16.03
N TRP A 207 -1.56 -5.44 17.03
CA TRP A 207 -2.80 -4.67 16.87
C TRP A 207 -2.61 -3.23 16.38
N GLU A 208 -1.39 -2.83 16.04
CA GLU A 208 -0.94 -1.49 15.64
C GLU A 208 -2.04 -0.43 15.43
N ASN A 209 -2.03 0.62 16.24
CA ASN A 209 -2.93 1.78 16.12
C ASN A 209 -2.14 3.09 16.29
N MET A 210 -2.85 4.20 16.52
CA MET A 210 -2.22 5.51 16.66
C MET A 210 -1.32 5.65 17.90
N ASP A 211 -1.56 4.85 18.94
CA ASP A 211 -0.95 4.99 20.26
C ASP A 211 -0.02 3.83 20.62
N ASN A 212 -0.31 2.60 20.16
CA ASN A 212 0.43 1.40 20.53
C ASN A 212 0.38 0.29 19.46
N GLY A 213 1.17 -0.76 19.69
CA GLY A 213 1.31 -1.89 18.78
C GLY A 213 2.30 -1.63 17.64
N THR A 214 2.49 -2.64 16.81
CA THR A 214 3.43 -2.68 15.69
C THR A 214 3.02 -3.77 14.70
N SER A 215 3.84 -4.01 13.69
CA SER A 215 3.67 -5.08 12.71
C SER A 215 4.74 -6.15 12.85
N VAL A 216 4.46 -7.36 12.34
CA VAL A 216 5.46 -8.43 12.26
C VAL A 216 6.66 -8.01 11.41
N TYR A 217 6.41 -7.21 10.36
CA TYR A 217 7.47 -6.65 9.51
C TYR A 217 8.45 -5.81 10.33
N GLU A 218 7.93 -4.87 11.13
CA GLU A 218 8.78 -3.97 11.89
C GLU A 218 9.49 -4.69 13.04
N ILE A 219 8.86 -5.69 13.66
CA ILE A 219 9.52 -6.56 14.62
C ILE A 219 10.71 -7.27 13.95
N ALA A 220 10.49 -7.95 12.81
CA ALA A 220 11.57 -8.64 12.11
C ALA A 220 12.70 -7.68 11.70
N ALA A 221 12.36 -6.49 11.22
CA ALA A 221 13.31 -5.45 10.85
C ALA A 221 14.12 -4.94 12.08
N PHE A 222 13.45 -4.66 13.20
CA PHE A 222 14.10 -4.27 14.46
C PHE A 222 15.08 -5.33 14.94
N LEU A 223 14.68 -6.61 14.90
CA LEU A 223 15.53 -7.72 15.31
C LEU A 223 16.77 -7.85 14.42
N ALA A 224 16.59 -7.76 13.10
CA ALA A 224 17.70 -7.80 12.15
C ALA A 224 18.70 -6.65 12.37
N ARG A 225 18.19 -5.41 12.52
CA ARG A 225 19.03 -4.21 12.80
C ARG A 225 19.83 -4.40 14.09
N ASN A 226 19.21 -4.94 15.12
CA ASN A 226 19.82 -5.19 16.42
C ASN A 226 20.56 -6.54 16.53
N LYS A 227 20.77 -7.25 15.41
CA LYS A 227 21.54 -8.50 15.32
C LYS A 227 20.96 -9.66 16.14
N PHE A 228 19.67 -9.65 16.44
CA PHE A 228 18.99 -10.86 16.91
C PHE A 228 18.80 -11.81 15.74
N ASN A 229 19.02 -13.10 15.97
CA ASN A 229 18.93 -14.12 14.94
C ASN A 229 17.99 -15.27 15.31
N SER A 230 17.29 -15.17 16.43
CA SER A 230 16.30 -16.18 16.80
C SER A 230 15.15 -15.62 17.61
N VAL A 231 13.97 -16.22 17.45
CA VAL A 231 12.79 -15.95 18.26
C VAL A 231 12.31 -17.27 18.86
N ARG A 232 12.27 -17.34 20.19
CA ARG A 232 11.51 -18.37 20.91
C ARG A 232 10.03 -17.98 20.87
N LEU A 233 9.21 -18.86 20.29
CA LEU A 233 7.77 -18.65 20.11
C LEU A 233 7.01 -19.65 21.00
N PRO A 234 6.51 -19.23 22.18
CA PRO A 234 5.68 -20.04 23.05
C PRO A 234 4.32 -20.35 22.40
N VAL A 235 3.93 -21.62 22.37
CA VAL A 235 2.65 -22.09 21.80
C VAL A 235 1.91 -22.99 22.79
N CYS A 236 0.60 -23.19 22.55
CA CYS A 236 -0.29 -23.98 23.39
C CYS A 236 -0.72 -25.28 22.70
N ILE A 237 -0.60 -26.42 23.39
CA ILE A 237 -0.96 -27.75 22.87
C ILE A 237 -2.40 -27.79 22.40
N LYS A 238 -3.36 -27.35 23.23
CA LYS A 238 -4.76 -27.33 22.81
C LYS A 238 -5.06 -26.41 21.64
N ASN A 239 -4.34 -25.29 21.50
CA ASN A 239 -4.52 -24.41 20.34
C ASN A 239 -3.98 -25.08 19.06
N ILE A 240 -2.89 -25.85 19.15
CA ILE A 240 -2.37 -26.65 18.03
C ILE A 240 -3.40 -27.71 17.62
N LEU A 241 -3.87 -28.52 18.58
CA LEU A 241 -4.77 -29.65 18.30
C LEU A 241 -6.14 -29.20 17.76
N LYS A 242 -6.64 -28.06 18.23
CA LYS A 242 -7.92 -27.49 17.77
C LYS A 242 -7.77 -26.56 16.57
N ASP A 243 -6.54 -26.26 16.17
CA ASP A 243 -6.19 -25.24 15.17
C ASP A 243 -6.90 -23.90 15.41
N THR A 244 -6.91 -23.45 16.68
CA THR A 244 -7.65 -22.26 17.14
C THR A 244 -7.19 -21.00 16.41
N ALA A 245 -8.07 -20.41 15.60
CA ALA A 245 -7.78 -19.14 14.94
C ALA A 245 -7.55 -18.00 15.95
N PRO A 246 -6.58 -17.10 15.69
CA PRO A 246 -6.38 -15.87 16.47
C PRO A 246 -7.61 -14.98 16.62
N ASP A 247 -7.65 -14.23 17.71
CA ASP A 247 -8.59 -13.10 17.83
C ASP A 247 -8.21 -11.98 16.85
N LYS A 248 -9.11 -11.70 15.90
CA LYS A 248 -8.92 -10.68 14.87
C LYS A 248 -8.74 -9.27 15.43
N SER A 249 -9.23 -8.99 16.65
CA SER A 249 -9.10 -7.69 17.29
C SER A 249 -7.67 -7.38 17.76
N LEU A 250 -6.79 -8.38 17.80
CA LEU A 250 -5.41 -8.26 18.30
C LEU A 250 -4.37 -8.14 17.19
N ILE A 251 -4.82 -8.00 15.95
CA ILE A 251 -3.95 -7.74 14.81
C ILE A 251 -4.56 -6.71 13.88
N ASN A 252 -3.77 -5.72 13.49
CA ASN A 252 -4.14 -4.82 12.43
C ASN A 252 -3.74 -5.44 11.08
N LEU A 253 -4.72 -6.04 10.40
CA LEU A 253 -4.50 -6.66 9.09
C LEU A 253 -4.18 -5.65 7.99
N ASN A 254 -4.48 -4.36 8.17
CA ASN A 254 -4.07 -3.34 7.21
C ASN A 254 -2.56 -3.10 7.25
N THR A 255 -1.91 -3.30 8.40
CA THR A 255 -0.45 -3.14 8.58
C THR A 255 0.30 -4.48 8.69
N ASN A 256 -0.43 -5.60 8.64
CA ASN A 256 0.09 -6.96 8.65
C ASN A 256 -0.54 -7.78 7.51
N ARG A 257 -0.46 -7.28 6.28
CA ARG A 257 -1.20 -7.84 5.13
C ARG A 257 -0.78 -9.26 4.75
N ALA A 258 0.48 -9.60 5.00
CA ALA A 258 1.03 -10.93 4.77
C ALA A 258 0.70 -11.97 5.87
N VAL A 259 0.08 -11.56 6.99
CA VAL A 259 -0.22 -12.49 8.09
C VAL A 259 -1.58 -13.17 7.89
N ASN A 260 -1.57 -14.49 7.75
CA ASN A 260 -2.79 -15.29 7.62
C ASN A 260 -3.27 -15.84 8.97
N ILE A 261 -4.32 -15.22 9.51
CA ILE A 261 -4.96 -15.61 10.77
C ILE A 261 -6.15 -16.57 10.63
N THR A 262 -6.25 -17.30 9.51
CA THR A 262 -7.36 -18.24 9.28
C THR A 262 -7.37 -19.35 10.32
N SER A 263 -6.20 -19.86 10.70
CA SER A 263 -6.05 -20.87 11.72
C SER A 263 -4.77 -20.67 12.55
N TYR A 264 -4.60 -21.45 13.61
CA TYR A 264 -3.40 -21.38 14.44
C TYR A 264 -2.15 -21.70 13.64
N MET A 265 -2.20 -22.76 12.83
CA MET A 265 -1.07 -23.19 12.03
C MET A 265 -0.71 -22.19 10.93
N THR A 266 -1.69 -21.64 10.21
CA THR A 266 -1.41 -20.63 9.18
C THR A 266 -0.81 -19.36 9.77
N THR A 267 -1.20 -19.03 11.00
CA THR A 267 -0.65 -17.88 11.73
C THR A 267 0.81 -18.11 12.06
N ILE A 268 1.16 -19.27 12.62
CA ILE A 268 2.55 -19.65 12.91
C ILE A 268 3.38 -19.61 11.62
N GLN A 269 2.88 -20.24 10.54
CA GLN A 269 3.54 -20.26 9.23
C GLN A 269 3.84 -18.85 8.71
N SER A 270 2.86 -17.94 8.77
CA SER A 270 3.04 -16.56 8.29
C SER A 270 4.05 -15.77 9.13
N ILE A 271 4.07 -16.00 10.45
CA ILE A 271 5.05 -15.37 11.36
C ILE A 271 6.46 -15.92 11.08
N VAL A 272 6.59 -17.23 10.87
CA VAL A 272 7.86 -17.87 10.54
C VAL A 272 8.40 -17.36 9.20
N GLU A 273 7.56 -17.23 8.17
CA GLU A 273 7.95 -16.64 6.88
C GLU A 273 8.40 -15.18 7.04
N ALA A 274 7.70 -14.38 7.86
CA ALA A 274 8.06 -12.99 8.13
C ALA A 274 9.43 -12.83 8.81
N LEU A 275 9.74 -13.72 9.76
CA LEU A 275 11.03 -13.76 10.44
C LEU A 275 12.13 -14.34 9.53
N GLY A 276 11.80 -15.37 8.75
CA GLY A 276 12.67 -16.02 7.78
C GLY A 276 13.21 -15.05 6.72
N TYR A 277 12.37 -14.11 6.24
CA TYR A 277 12.81 -13.03 5.34
C TYR A 277 14.04 -12.25 5.84
N ARG A 278 14.20 -12.16 7.16
CA ARG A 278 15.33 -11.47 7.80
C ARG A 278 16.41 -12.41 8.34
N HIS A 279 16.40 -13.66 7.91
CA HIS A 279 17.26 -14.72 8.40
C HIS A 279 17.15 -14.92 9.93
N ILE A 280 15.96 -14.70 10.48
CA ILE A 280 15.69 -14.91 11.91
C ILE A 280 15.05 -16.27 12.09
N THR A 281 15.74 -17.12 12.83
CA THR A 281 15.33 -18.49 13.13
C THR A 281 14.17 -18.50 14.13
N VAL A 282 13.34 -19.54 14.12
CA VAL A 282 12.25 -19.70 15.09
C VAL A 282 12.41 -20.99 15.87
N MET A 283 12.43 -20.88 17.20
CA MET A 283 12.35 -22.02 18.10
C MET A 283 10.92 -22.11 18.65
N ILE A 284 10.15 -23.08 18.16
CA ILE A 284 8.81 -23.37 18.68
C ILE A 284 8.94 -23.96 20.08
N SER A 285 8.29 -23.32 21.05
CA SER A 285 8.29 -23.77 22.44
C SER A 285 6.89 -24.22 22.82
N LEU A 286 6.68 -25.53 23.00
CA LEU A 286 5.46 -26.10 23.57
C LEU A 286 5.32 -25.67 25.05
N HIS A 287 4.71 -24.51 25.27
CA HIS A 287 4.85 -23.78 26.53
C HIS A 287 3.71 -24.04 27.50
N THR A 288 2.50 -24.25 26.97
CA THR A 288 1.32 -24.54 27.79
C THR A 288 0.51 -25.70 27.25
N LEU A 289 -0.06 -26.50 28.16
CA LEU A 289 -1.01 -27.55 27.77
C LEU A 289 -2.38 -26.95 27.41
N ASP A 290 -2.82 -25.97 28.20
CA ASP A 290 -4.09 -25.25 28.01
C ASP A 290 -3.83 -23.73 27.99
N PRO A 291 -4.68 -22.92 27.33
CA PRO A 291 -4.45 -21.48 27.19
C PRO A 291 -4.27 -20.67 28.48
N LYS A 292 -4.58 -21.25 29.64
CA LYS A 292 -4.42 -20.61 30.96
C LYS A 292 -3.38 -21.28 31.86
N THR A 293 -2.87 -22.44 31.50
CA THR A 293 -2.08 -23.25 32.44
C THR A 293 -0.99 -24.03 31.71
N SER A 294 0.25 -23.84 32.15
CA SER A 294 1.39 -24.55 31.59
C SER A 294 1.30 -26.06 31.83
N GLY A 295 0.88 -26.46 33.03
CA GLY A 295 0.91 -27.84 33.51
C GLY A 295 2.07 -28.07 34.49
N GLY A 296 2.04 -29.20 35.20
CA GLY A 296 3.19 -29.67 36.00
C GLY A 296 4.06 -30.69 35.25
N ALA A 297 3.45 -31.41 34.31
CA ALA A 297 4.09 -32.30 33.35
C ALA A 297 3.68 -31.91 31.93
N TRP A 298 4.23 -32.59 30.92
CA TRP A 298 3.90 -32.40 29.51
C TRP A 298 2.55 -33.04 29.09
N TYR A 299 1.82 -33.61 30.04
CA TYR A 299 0.45 -34.11 29.92
C TYR A 299 -0.30 -33.83 31.24
N SER A 300 -1.63 -33.88 31.21
CA SER A 300 -2.48 -33.71 32.38
C SER A 300 -3.90 -34.19 32.13
N GLU A 301 -4.33 -35.22 32.88
CA GLU A 301 -5.73 -35.69 32.88
C GLU A 301 -6.70 -34.57 33.30
N LYS A 302 -6.33 -33.80 34.34
CA LYS A 302 -7.15 -32.67 34.84
C LYS A 302 -7.38 -31.61 33.77
N LEU A 303 -6.37 -31.33 32.94
CA LEU A 303 -6.49 -30.38 31.84
C LEU A 303 -7.04 -31.04 30.57
N GLY A 304 -7.26 -32.36 30.55
CA GLY A 304 -7.72 -33.08 29.37
C GLY A 304 -6.70 -33.05 28.23
N VAL A 305 -5.41 -33.27 28.54
CA VAL A 305 -4.33 -33.41 27.56
C VAL A 305 -3.58 -34.69 27.89
N SER A 306 -3.68 -35.70 27.04
CA SER A 306 -2.93 -36.96 27.16
C SER A 306 -1.51 -36.83 26.62
N GLU A 307 -0.69 -37.87 26.84
CA GLU A 307 0.64 -37.97 26.22
C GLU A 307 0.53 -38.03 24.69
N ASP A 308 -0.44 -38.79 24.17
CA ASP A 308 -0.73 -38.92 22.73
C ASP A 308 -1.16 -37.58 22.12
N ASP A 309 -1.94 -36.77 22.85
CA ASP A 309 -2.32 -35.42 22.42
C ASP A 309 -1.10 -34.51 22.27
N PHE A 310 -0.17 -34.58 23.23
CA PHE A 310 1.05 -33.77 23.17
C PHE A 310 1.93 -34.18 21.98
N LEU A 311 2.13 -35.48 21.76
CA LEU A 311 2.89 -35.99 20.62
C LEU A 311 2.20 -35.67 19.29
N SER A 312 0.87 -35.74 19.23
CA SER A 312 0.09 -35.33 18.06
C SER A 312 0.27 -33.84 17.73
N ALA A 313 0.43 -32.99 18.73
CA ALA A 313 0.75 -31.57 18.52
C ALA A 313 2.16 -31.39 17.95
N VAL A 314 3.15 -32.18 18.42
CA VAL A 314 4.51 -32.20 17.85
C VAL A 314 4.48 -32.63 16.38
N ASP A 315 3.76 -33.71 16.07
CA ASP A 315 3.62 -34.21 14.70
C ASP A 315 2.94 -33.19 13.78
N THR A 316 1.92 -32.50 14.29
CA THR A 316 1.23 -31.45 13.56
C THR A 316 2.19 -30.30 13.23
N LEU A 317 3.01 -29.85 14.18
CA LEU A 317 3.99 -28.79 13.93
C LEU A 317 5.07 -29.23 12.95
N THR A 318 5.70 -30.39 13.19
CA THR A 318 6.81 -30.88 12.36
C THR A 318 6.37 -31.14 10.92
N LYS A 319 5.21 -31.76 10.71
CA LYS A 319 4.63 -31.98 9.38
C LYS A 319 4.41 -30.67 8.61
N ASN A 320 4.01 -29.61 9.29
CA ASN A 320 3.63 -28.34 8.65
C ASN A 320 4.77 -27.32 8.56
N LEU A 321 5.84 -27.45 9.35
CA LEU A 321 6.91 -26.45 9.45
C LEU A 321 8.30 -26.97 9.05
N CYS A 322 8.57 -28.28 9.13
CA CYS A 322 9.89 -28.83 8.80
C CYS A 322 10.08 -29.03 7.29
N ASN A 323 10.12 -27.92 6.54
CA ASN A 323 10.49 -27.90 5.13
C ASN A 323 11.13 -26.55 4.76
N SER A 324 11.77 -26.50 3.59
CA SER A 324 12.50 -25.31 3.11
C SER A 324 11.66 -24.04 2.98
N LYS A 325 10.33 -24.11 2.85
CA LYS A 325 9.51 -22.90 2.72
C LYS A 325 9.59 -22.00 3.96
N TYR A 326 9.82 -22.61 5.12
CA TYR A 326 9.87 -21.94 6.42
C TYR A 326 11.30 -21.65 6.87
N TRP A 327 12.23 -21.59 5.90
CA TRP A 327 13.65 -21.32 6.11
C TRP A 327 14.28 -20.53 4.95
#